data_AF-A0A660Z3K7-F1
#
_entry.id   AF-A0A660Z3K7-F1
#
_cell.length_a   1.000
_cell.length_b   1.000
_cell.length_c   1.000
_cell.angle_alpha   90.00
_cell.angle_beta   90.00
_cell.angle_gamma   90.00
#
_symmetry.space_group_name_H-M   'P 1'
#
loop_
_entity.id
_entity.type
_entity.pdbx_description
1 polymer ?
#
loop_
_entity_poly.entity_id
_entity_poly.type
_entity_poly.pdbx_seq_one_letter_code
_entity_poly.pdbx_strand_id
1 'polypeptide(L)'
;MKILILMCIIGMALLFTSGSVAQDRRPLLTESEEHQPNLAVGETLIVPFDNGTTGVQTNQSYSGTVTVTVAGVGQAAGTQWSDAFYIYTDSSGQPIEPWHPTEFYNWTLWINGGPADNSIQDVPLYNAEHAYTFSIDASGNPLTFAVGDTLTNDNTGAYTVTLTESTTTSYFVYIPLAMKNYIAPLQVPVLILAYYPPDPSDSTYLDPDETGWTNIKITDMQTATQGMIEAGQALINDATRYHGYKDPNAPQYLEYYTYEKIEYFYPMPRGYPLGGTQYRPHYSQILSNINICDYVDNHNIKEVWIYGYHASVIVPDESKMSSKYGDVSNAYPKDEYIPEEYRLPRCTNSYVMYNFTYQPGGAQAIGNNIHNRMHQIENVIFFAEDLGYPPNDSNVIGSLFWDDFSVYGNRASLPGYRASCGNTHSPPNTIEGYDYDSTEYRENNCETWHPDDSLTIYVTANCTQWGCTDIGFYKWFMQNLPGYNNGIVYNGKQMRNWWEAMYDFNKFIDEGRSLFLDSSD
;
A
#
# COMPACT_ATOMS: atom_id res chain seq x y z
N MET A 1 -3.98 3.91 -29.18
CA MET A 1 -4.77 3.15 -30.18
C MET A 1 -6.19 2.99 -29.60
N LYS A 2 -7.11 3.91 -29.90
CA LYS A 2 -8.48 3.95 -29.33
C LYS A 2 -9.46 3.29 -30.31
N ILE A 3 -10.08 2.17 -29.93
CA ILE A 3 -11.24 1.53 -30.61
C ILE A 3 -12.16 1.06 -29.46
N LEU A 4 -13.25 1.78 -29.18
CA LEU A 4 -14.63 1.61 -29.67
C LEU A 4 -15.34 0.36 -29.11
N ILE A 5 -16.44 0.54 -28.37
CA ILE A 5 -17.79 -0.01 -28.65
C ILE A 5 -18.77 0.57 -27.61
N LEU A 6 -19.82 1.21 -28.11
CA LEU A 6 -20.99 1.73 -27.40
C LEU A 6 -22.21 1.32 -28.23
N MET A 7 -23.32 0.83 -27.65
CA MET A 7 -24.66 0.93 -28.26
C MET A 7 -25.86 0.51 -27.36
N CYS A 8 -26.88 1.39 -27.34
CA CYS A 8 -28.36 1.18 -27.29
C CYS A 8 -29.08 0.76 -25.99
N ILE A 9 -30.33 1.16 -25.64
CA ILE A 9 -31.28 2.28 -25.92
C ILE A 9 -32.60 2.03 -25.10
N ILE A 10 -33.11 3.07 -24.40
CA ILE A 10 -34.51 3.53 -24.16
C ILE A 10 -35.62 2.67 -23.47
N GLY A 11 -36.26 3.23 -22.42
CA GLY A 11 -37.75 3.25 -22.30
C GLY A 11 -38.44 3.38 -20.92
N MET A 12 -38.98 4.58 -20.60
CA MET A 12 -40.18 4.93 -19.76
C MET A 12 -40.26 4.57 -18.25
N ALA A 13 -40.99 5.24 -17.34
CA ALA A 13 -41.43 6.62 -17.02
C ALA A 13 -42.45 6.56 -15.84
N LEU A 14 -42.33 7.48 -14.85
CA LEU A 14 -43.37 8.00 -13.90
C LEU A 14 -43.81 7.07 -12.73
N LEU A 15 -44.12 7.46 -11.47
CA LEU A 15 -44.31 8.75 -10.77
C LEU A 15 -44.63 8.50 -9.25
N PHE A 16 -44.40 9.53 -8.39
CA PHE A 16 -45.00 9.83 -7.05
C PHE A 16 -44.57 9.02 -5.80
N THR A 17 -44.47 9.56 -4.56
CA THR A 17 -44.13 10.86 -3.93
C THR A 17 -44.07 10.63 -2.41
N SER A 18 -43.08 11.25 -1.76
CA SER A 18 -43.04 11.86 -0.41
C SER A 18 -43.74 11.24 0.82
N GLY A 19 -42.99 11.16 1.92
CA GLY A 19 -43.55 11.15 3.28
C GLY A 19 -42.46 11.20 4.37
N SER A 20 -42.42 12.30 5.12
CA SER A 20 -41.35 12.76 6.01
C SER A 20 -41.36 12.22 7.45
N VAL A 21 -40.13 12.00 7.96
CA VAL A 21 -39.53 12.42 9.25
C VAL A 21 -40.41 12.60 10.49
N ALA A 22 -40.00 11.93 11.57
CA ALA A 22 -40.12 12.47 12.93
C ALA A 22 -38.87 12.10 13.76
N GLN A 23 -38.20 13.15 14.27
CA GLN A 23 -37.17 13.10 15.31
C GLN A 23 -37.79 12.72 16.66
N ASP A 24 -37.07 11.98 17.50
CA ASP A 24 -37.16 12.25 18.94
C ASP A 24 -35.86 12.00 19.71
N ARG A 25 -35.80 12.69 20.84
CA ARG A 25 -34.65 13.26 21.57
C ARG A 25 -33.94 12.26 22.47
N ARG A 26 -32.62 12.46 22.62
CA ARG A 26 -31.80 11.86 23.69
C ARG A 26 -31.98 12.61 25.02
N PRO A 27 -31.90 11.92 26.17
CA PRO A 27 -31.56 12.54 27.45
C PRO A 27 -30.07 12.36 27.81
N LEU A 28 -29.54 13.37 28.50
CA LEU A 28 -28.20 13.45 29.07
C LEU A 28 -27.97 12.42 30.20
N LEU A 29 -26.73 11.95 30.33
CA LEU A 29 -26.22 11.23 31.51
C LEU A 29 -25.00 11.94 32.10
N THR A 30 -24.95 11.87 33.43
CA THR A 30 -24.12 12.56 34.42
C THR A 30 -22.70 12.01 34.54
N GLU A 31 -21.78 12.87 35.01
CA GLU A 31 -20.35 12.63 35.31
C GLU A 31 -20.10 11.47 36.30
N SER A 32 -19.04 10.69 36.05
CA SER A 32 -18.44 9.74 37.00
C SER A 32 -16.92 9.89 37.04
N GLU A 33 -16.36 9.72 38.24
CA GLU A 33 -15.00 9.98 38.70
C GLU A 33 -13.86 9.41 37.84
N GLU A 34 -12.77 10.19 37.74
CA GLU A 34 -11.53 9.92 37.03
C GLU A 34 -10.63 8.93 37.81
N HIS A 35 -10.18 7.86 37.14
CA HIS A 35 -9.16 6.94 37.66
C HIS A 35 -7.95 6.93 36.70
N GLN A 36 -6.76 7.25 37.22
CA GLN A 36 -5.53 7.40 36.44
C GLN A 36 -5.04 6.06 35.84
N PRO A 37 -4.57 6.04 34.58
CA PRO A 37 -3.96 4.85 33.98
C PRO A 37 -2.55 4.58 34.55
N ASN A 38 -2.23 3.30 34.73
CA ASN A 38 -0.92 2.80 35.14
C ASN A 38 0.15 3.16 34.10
N LEU A 39 1.28 3.70 34.56
CA LEU A 39 2.40 4.20 33.77
C LEU A 39 3.05 3.09 32.92
N ALA A 40 3.39 3.44 31.67
CA ALA A 40 4.29 2.66 30.84
C ALA A 40 5.62 2.45 31.60
N VAL A 41 6.17 1.24 31.53
CA VAL A 41 7.53 0.99 32.01
C VAL A 41 8.47 1.56 30.96
N GLY A 42 8.95 2.77 31.22
CA GLY A 42 9.98 3.42 30.44
C GLY A 42 11.08 3.90 31.37
N GLU A 43 12.31 3.93 30.86
CA GLU A 43 13.39 4.63 31.54
C GLU A 43 13.84 5.83 30.71
N THR A 44 14.24 6.87 31.42
CA THR A 44 14.87 8.03 30.82
C THR A 44 16.33 8.06 31.23
N LEU A 45 17.20 8.08 30.23
CA LEU A 45 18.64 8.24 30.37
C LEU A 45 19.03 9.67 30.01
N ILE A 46 20.01 10.20 30.73
CA ILE A 46 20.77 11.36 30.28
C ILE A 46 22.06 10.81 29.69
N VAL A 47 22.34 11.09 28.42
CA VAL A 47 23.53 10.64 27.68
C VAL A 47 24.46 11.84 27.50
N PRO A 48 25.49 12.00 28.35
CA PRO A 48 26.39 13.13 28.28
C PRO A 48 27.32 13.05 27.06
N PHE A 49 27.62 14.18 26.44
CA PHE A 49 28.58 14.22 25.32
C PHE A 49 30.02 13.96 25.78
N ASP A 50 30.36 14.27 27.04
CA ASP A 50 31.68 14.03 27.61
C ASP A 50 31.96 12.54 27.91
N ASN A 51 30.94 11.68 27.84
CA ASN A 51 31.10 10.22 27.90
C ASN A 51 31.46 9.59 26.55
N GLY A 52 31.30 10.32 25.43
CA GLY A 52 31.61 9.84 24.08
C GLY A 52 31.08 8.43 23.82
N THR A 53 31.92 7.58 23.24
CA THR A 53 31.60 6.17 22.93
C THR A 53 31.39 5.27 24.15
N THR A 54 31.74 5.69 25.36
CA THR A 54 31.46 4.92 26.59
C THR A 54 29.95 4.88 26.85
N GLY A 55 29.25 5.97 26.51
CA GLY A 55 27.81 6.08 26.59
C GLY A 55 27.19 5.84 27.96
N VAL A 56 25.91 5.53 27.96
CA VAL A 56 25.08 5.19 29.12
C VAL A 56 24.25 3.97 28.75
N GLN A 57 24.35 2.94 29.59
CA GLN A 57 23.56 1.72 29.45
C GLN A 57 22.22 1.88 30.19
N THR A 58 21.18 1.37 29.57
CA THR A 58 19.88 1.13 30.20
C THR A 58 20.01 0.20 31.41
N ASN A 59 19.21 0.43 32.45
CA ASN A 59 19.11 -0.50 33.58
C ASN A 59 18.23 -1.70 33.25
N GLN A 60 17.34 -1.55 32.27
CA GLN A 60 16.41 -2.57 31.82
C GLN A 60 16.92 -3.24 30.54
N SER A 61 16.50 -4.48 30.31
CA SER A 61 16.68 -5.15 29.02
C SER A 61 15.44 -4.91 28.18
N TYR A 62 15.60 -4.64 26.90
CA TYR A 62 14.48 -4.41 25.98
C TYR A 62 14.47 -5.46 24.89
N SER A 63 13.27 -5.90 24.49
CA SER A 63 13.10 -6.86 23.39
C SER A 63 12.02 -6.40 22.41
N GLY A 64 12.21 -6.72 21.13
CA GLY A 64 11.27 -6.36 20.07
C GLY A 64 11.28 -4.85 19.79
N THR A 65 10.18 -4.33 19.26
CA THR A 65 10.09 -2.91 18.88
C THR A 65 10.04 -2.00 20.11
N VAL A 66 11.06 -1.16 20.24
CA VAL A 66 11.17 -0.14 21.30
C VAL A 66 11.05 1.24 20.69
N THR A 67 10.14 2.06 21.21
CA THR A 67 10.08 3.47 20.84
C THR A 67 11.11 4.26 21.65
N VAL A 68 11.97 4.98 20.94
CA VAL A 68 13.00 5.84 21.49
C VAL A 68 12.66 7.29 21.16
N THR A 69 12.49 8.11 22.18
CA THR A 69 12.42 9.56 22.04
C THR A 69 13.72 10.15 22.55
N VAL A 70 14.46 10.84 21.67
CA VAL A 70 15.69 11.53 22.02
C VAL A 70 15.51 13.04 21.84
N ALA A 71 15.94 13.83 22.82
CA ALA A 71 15.95 15.27 22.71
C ALA A 71 17.19 15.87 23.39
N GLY A 72 17.78 16.88 22.76
CA GLY A 72 18.92 17.59 23.34
C GLY A 72 20.03 17.81 22.33
N VAL A 73 21.00 18.61 22.78
CA VAL A 73 22.11 19.08 21.98
C VAL A 73 23.38 19.11 22.82
N GLY A 74 24.52 19.06 22.15
CA GLY A 74 25.81 19.18 22.80
C GLY A 74 26.89 19.66 21.86
N GLN A 75 27.99 20.09 22.46
CA GLN A 75 29.23 20.33 21.76
C GLN A 75 29.97 19.00 21.72
N ALA A 76 30.13 18.45 20.53
CA ALA A 76 30.84 17.19 20.30
C ALA A 76 32.28 17.38 19.80
N ALA A 77 32.63 18.64 19.46
CA ALA A 77 33.98 19.03 19.08
C ALA A 77 34.17 20.53 19.34
N GLY A 78 34.66 20.88 20.53
CA GLY A 78 34.99 22.25 20.93
C GLY A 78 33.78 23.19 20.90
N THR A 79 33.67 24.02 19.85
CA THR A 79 32.53 24.94 19.69
C THR A 79 31.48 24.46 18.71
N GLN A 80 31.68 23.31 18.06
CA GLN A 80 30.75 22.72 17.12
C GLN A 80 29.63 21.96 17.84
N TRP A 81 28.39 22.31 17.51
CA TRP A 81 27.19 21.72 18.07
C TRP A 81 26.58 20.67 17.15
N SER A 82 26.06 19.62 17.79
CA SER A 82 25.28 18.58 17.14
C SER A 82 24.11 18.15 18.04
N ASP A 83 23.11 17.56 17.39
CA ASP A 83 22.02 16.86 18.05
C ASP A 83 22.15 15.35 17.84
N ALA A 84 21.07 14.60 18.04
CA ALA A 84 21.07 13.15 17.89
C ALA A 84 21.43 12.68 16.48
N PHE A 85 21.18 13.46 15.43
CA PHE A 85 21.37 13.04 14.05
C PHE A 85 22.15 14.05 13.19
N TYR A 86 22.27 15.31 13.57
CA TYR A 86 22.80 16.36 12.70
C TYR A 86 23.86 17.23 13.38
N ILE A 87 24.84 17.64 12.59
CA ILE A 87 25.74 18.75 12.91
C ILE A 87 25.14 20.01 12.28
N TYR A 88 24.93 21.04 13.10
CA TYR A 88 24.22 22.25 12.66
C TYR A 88 25.01 23.55 12.93
N THR A 89 26.26 23.43 13.42
CA THR A 89 27.21 24.55 13.41
C THR A 89 28.57 24.17 12.82
N ASP A 90 29.34 25.16 12.40
CA ASP A 90 30.75 24.99 12.04
C ASP A 90 31.66 24.88 13.28
N SER A 91 32.97 24.75 13.05
CA SER A 91 34.00 24.62 14.10
C SER A 91 34.20 25.89 14.94
N SER A 92 33.56 27.00 14.58
CA SER A 92 33.55 28.27 15.32
C SER A 92 32.21 28.48 16.05
N GLY A 93 31.30 27.51 15.99
CA GLY A 93 29.97 27.57 16.58
C GLY A 93 28.97 28.43 15.80
N GLN A 94 29.26 28.78 14.54
CA GLN A 94 28.30 29.51 13.70
C GLN A 94 27.32 28.54 13.03
N PRO A 95 26.01 28.86 12.97
CA PRO A 95 25.04 28.01 12.30
C PRO A 95 25.39 27.73 10.83
N ILE A 96 25.20 26.49 10.40
CA ILE A 96 25.34 26.03 9.02
C ILE A 96 24.05 25.33 8.58
N GLU A 97 23.95 24.99 7.30
CA GLU A 97 22.92 24.06 6.85
C GLU A 97 23.13 22.71 7.57
N PRO A 98 22.14 22.21 8.32
CA PRO A 98 22.27 20.97 9.07
C PRO A 98 22.58 19.81 8.12
N TRP A 99 23.59 19.03 8.46
CA TRP A 99 23.99 17.88 7.67
C TRP A 99 24.20 16.67 8.56
N HIS A 100 23.83 15.51 8.03
CA HIS A 100 23.95 14.24 8.74
C HIS A 100 25.30 13.58 8.39
N PRO A 101 26.17 13.35 9.38
CA PRO A 101 27.50 12.77 9.15
C PRO A 101 27.47 11.24 9.03
N THR A 102 28.06 10.73 7.94
CA THR A 102 28.06 9.29 7.56
C THR A 102 29.39 8.58 7.82
N GLU A 103 30.34 9.24 8.49
CA GLU A 103 31.67 8.69 8.78
C GLU A 103 31.72 7.94 10.12
N PHE A 104 32.82 7.23 10.39
CA PHE A 104 33.03 6.58 11.69
C PHE A 104 33.50 7.60 12.73
N TYR A 105 32.84 7.65 13.89
CA TYR A 105 32.92 8.73 14.90
C TYR A 105 32.35 10.06 14.39
N ASN A 106 31.05 10.06 14.18
CA ASN A 106 30.29 11.10 13.51
C ASN A 106 29.67 12.15 14.43
N TRP A 107 30.07 12.20 15.71
CA TRP A 107 29.60 13.20 16.70
C TRP A 107 28.09 13.18 17.00
N THR A 108 27.36 12.18 16.51
CA THR A 108 25.92 12.03 16.67
C THR A 108 25.57 10.78 17.48
N LEU A 109 24.28 10.47 17.63
CA LEU A 109 23.80 9.39 18.48
C LEU A 109 24.33 8.02 18.02
N TRP A 110 24.87 7.28 18.98
CA TRP A 110 25.25 5.88 18.82
C TRP A 110 24.34 4.98 19.65
N ILE A 111 23.97 3.84 19.09
CA ILE A 111 23.16 2.79 19.72
C ILE A 111 23.95 1.49 19.67
N ASN A 112 24.11 0.84 20.82
CA ASN A 112 24.81 -0.45 20.97
C ASN A 112 26.22 -0.48 20.36
N GLY A 113 26.96 0.65 20.48
CA GLY A 113 28.36 0.75 20.08
C GLY A 113 28.62 1.10 18.61
N GLY A 114 27.59 1.51 17.86
CA GLY A 114 27.75 2.07 16.51
C GLY A 114 26.74 3.18 16.20
N PRO A 115 26.84 3.83 15.03
CA PRO A 115 25.91 4.88 14.60
C PRO A 115 24.44 4.43 14.66
N ALA A 116 23.54 5.33 15.10
CA ALA A 116 22.11 5.05 15.24
C ALA A 116 21.47 4.55 13.93
N ASP A 117 21.98 4.98 12.77
CA ASP A 117 21.65 4.54 11.42
C ASP A 117 21.56 3.02 11.27
N ASN A 118 22.41 2.27 11.99
CA ASN A 118 22.43 0.82 11.92
C ASN A 118 21.26 0.16 12.67
N SER A 119 20.56 0.91 13.52
CA SER A 119 19.50 0.43 14.41
C SER A 119 18.12 0.97 14.04
N ILE A 120 18.03 1.89 13.08
CA ILE A 120 16.80 2.54 12.63
C ILE A 120 16.59 2.30 11.14
N GLN A 121 15.33 2.35 10.69
CA GLN A 121 15.00 2.16 9.29
C GLN A 121 15.43 3.34 8.41
N ASP A 122 15.18 4.56 8.89
CA ASP A 122 15.53 5.80 8.21
C ASP A 122 16.01 6.84 9.23
N VAL A 123 17.01 7.65 8.85
CA VAL A 123 17.44 8.81 9.64
C VAL A 123 16.32 9.86 9.60
N PRO A 124 15.76 10.29 10.74
CA PRO A 124 14.72 11.31 10.76
C PRO A 124 15.19 12.61 10.10
N LEU A 125 14.31 13.31 9.39
CA LEU A 125 14.63 14.64 8.86
C LEU A 125 15.01 15.60 9.99
N TYR A 126 15.93 16.53 9.72
CA TYR A 126 16.38 17.53 10.69
C TYR A 126 15.20 18.25 11.34
N ASN A 127 15.22 18.27 12.67
CA ASN A 127 14.23 18.95 13.49
C ASN A 127 14.89 20.11 14.26
N ALA A 128 14.40 21.34 14.05
CA ALA A 128 14.90 22.53 14.74
C ALA A 128 14.63 22.53 16.25
N GLU A 129 13.71 21.69 16.75
CA GLU A 129 13.51 21.44 18.17
C GLU A 129 14.53 20.43 18.76
N HIS A 130 15.40 19.84 17.93
CA HIS A 130 16.41 18.85 18.30
C HIS A 130 15.83 17.67 19.09
N ALA A 131 14.62 17.26 18.70
CA ALA A 131 13.86 16.19 19.31
C ALA A 131 13.34 15.23 18.24
N TYR A 132 13.58 13.93 18.43
CA TYR A 132 13.28 12.89 17.47
C TYR A 132 12.61 11.72 18.17
N THR A 133 11.64 11.10 17.52
CA THR A 133 11.03 9.85 17.97
C THR A 133 11.14 8.83 16.84
N PHE A 134 11.74 7.69 17.13
CA PHE A 134 11.94 6.61 16.18
C PHE A 134 11.81 5.26 16.90
N SER A 135 11.75 4.18 16.12
CA SER A 135 11.70 2.83 16.66
C SER A 135 12.97 2.07 16.33
N ILE A 136 13.39 1.20 17.24
CA ILE A 136 14.48 0.24 17.06
C ILE A 136 13.99 -1.17 17.38
N ASP A 137 14.59 -2.19 16.78
CA ASP A 137 14.36 -3.58 17.16
C ASP A 137 15.43 -4.03 18.17
N ALA A 138 15.01 -4.28 19.41
CA ALA A 138 15.90 -4.63 20.50
C ALA A 138 16.02 -6.15 20.66
N SER A 139 17.25 -6.63 20.88
CA SER A 139 17.59 -8.06 20.89
C SER A 139 17.32 -8.79 22.21
N GLY A 140 16.67 -8.15 23.18
CA GLY A 140 16.43 -8.71 24.53
C GLY A 140 17.54 -8.43 25.55
N ASN A 141 18.44 -7.49 25.27
CA ASN A 141 19.53 -7.08 26.15
C ASN A 141 19.40 -5.61 26.56
N PRO A 142 20.12 -5.13 27.60
CA PRO A 142 20.22 -3.71 27.86
C PRO A 142 20.86 -2.99 26.68
N LEU A 143 20.21 -1.92 26.24
CA LEU A 143 20.67 -1.01 25.20
C LEU A 143 21.68 -0.01 25.75
N THR A 144 22.64 0.40 24.93
CA THR A 144 23.60 1.46 25.26
C THR A 144 23.45 2.62 24.29
N PHE A 145 23.33 3.84 24.82
CA PHE A 145 23.28 5.07 24.04
C PHE A 145 24.54 5.89 24.28
N ALA A 146 25.16 6.39 23.22
CA ALA A 146 26.44 7.08 23.27
C ALA A 146 26.49 8.25 22.29
N VAL A 147 27.56 9.04 22.36
CA VAL A 147 27.93 10.00 21.31
C VAL A 147 29.08 9.42 20.53
N GLY A 148 29.00 9.45 19.19
CA GLY A 148 30.02 8.97 18.28
C GLY A 148 31.31 9.79 18.28
N ASP A 149 31.99 9.89 19.43
CA ASP A 149 33.20 10.68 19.59
C ASP A 149 34.18 10.01 20.59
N THR A 150 35.46 10.11 20.27
CA THR A 150 36.57 9.54 21.05
C THR A 150 37.41 10.59 21.76
N LEU A 151 37.25 11.88 21.43
CA LEU A 151 37.97 12.99 22.04
C LEU A 151 37.02 13.86 22.86
N THR A 152 36.72 13.45 24.08
CA THR A 152 35.60 14.04 24.84
C THR A 152 35.97 15.20 25.76
N ASN A 153 37.24 15.61 25.79
CA ASN A 153 37.74 16.61 26.74
C ASN A 153 37.28 18.05 26.45
N ASP A 154 36.71 18.27 25.27
CA ASP A 154 36.13 19.52 24.81
C ASP A 154 34.61 19.42 24.59
N ASN A 155 33.99 18.35 25.07
CA ASN A 155 32.56 18.11 24.92
C ASN A 155 31.74 18.70 26.06
N THR A 156 30.54 19.17 25.74
CA THR A 156 29.55 19.62 26.73
C THR A 156 28.13 19.31 26.26
N GLY A 157 27.16 19.29 27.18
CA GLY A 157 25.76 18.99 26.87
C GLY A 157 25.42 17.51 26.96
N ALA A 158 24.17 17.17 26.64
CA ALA A 158 23.64 15.82 26.78
C ALA A 158 22.38 15.63 25.93
N TYR A 159 22.13 14.38 25.54
CA TYR A 159 20.80 13.94 25.14
C TYR A 159 19.99 13.51 26.36
N THR A 160 18.69 13.70 26.29
CA THR A 160 17.70 12.95 27.08
C THR A 160 17.12 11.87 26.18
N VAL A 161 17.29 10.61 26.54
CA VAL A 161 16.77 9.45 25.80
C VAL A 161 15.70 8.79 26.66
N THR A 162 14.47 8.72 26.16
CA THR A 162 13.37 8.02 26.83
C THR A 162 12.98 6.80 26.01
N LEU A 163 13.01 5.63 26.65
CA LEU A 163 12.57 4.38 26.05
C LEU A 163 11.17 4.03 26.55
N THR A 164 10.32 3.58 25.64
CA THR A 164 9.01 3.04 26.00
C THR A 164 8.84 1.65 25.41
N GLU A 165 8.73 0.63 26.27
CA GLU A 165 8.41 -0.75 25.88
C GLU A 165 6.91 -0.99 26.10
N SER A 166 6.21 -1.45 25.07
CA SER A 166 4.79 -1.80 25.19
C SER A 166 4.66 -3.19 25.84
N THR A 167 4.53 -3.24 27.17
CA THR A 167 4.21 -4.51 27.85
C THR A 167 2.75 -4.87 27.61
N THR A 168 2.49 -5.87 26.76
CA THR A 168 1.15 -6.42 26.56
C THR A 168 0.78 -7.29 27.76
N THR A 169 0.12 -6.71 28.75
CA THR A 169 -0.58 -7.48 29.79
C THR A 169 -2.08 -7.29 29.59
N SER A 170 -2.79 -8.35 29.22
CA SER A 170 -4.24 -8.28 28.99
C SER A 170 -4.98 -8.06 30.33
N TYR A 171 -5.51 -6.85 30.52
CA TYR A 171 -6.54 -6.60 31.51
C TYR A 171 -7.74 -5.93 30.81
N PHE A 172 -8.91 -6.55 30.93
CA PHE A 172 -10.17 -5.94 30.52
C PHE A 172 -10.46 -4.74 31.43
N VAL A 173 -10.27 -3.53 30.90
CA VAL A 173 -10.73 -2.26 31.50
C VAL A 173 -11.57 -1.55 30.46
N TYR A 174 -12.82 -1.25 30.81
CA TYR A 174 -13.69 -0.40 29.99
C TYR A 174 -13.17 1.05 30.06
N ILE A 175 -12.63 1.55 28.95
CA ILE A 175 -12.23 2.96 28.75
C ILE A 175 -13.22 3.59 27.74
N PRO A 176 -13.66 4.86 27.92
CA PRO A 176 -14.60 5.51 27.01
C PRO A 176 -14.00 5.70 25.61
N LEU A 177 -14.84 5.53 24.58
CA LEU A 177 -14.52 5.63 23.15
C LEU A 177 -13.75 6.93 22.80
N ALA A 178 -12.41 6.86 22.60
CA ALA A 178 -11.65 7.72 21.68
C ALA A 178 -10.14 7.37 21.61
N MET A 179 -9.75 6.09 21.60
CA MET A 179 -8.53 5.66 20.92
C MET A 179 -8.94 4.60 19.92
N LYS A 180 -9.14 5.01 18.65
CA LYS A 180 -9.38 4.10 17.54
C LYS A 180 -8.18 3.15 17.47
N ASN A 181 -8.43 1.87 17.76
CA ASN A 181 -7.51 0.74 17.68
C ASN A 181 -6.48 0.91 16.55
N TYR A 182 -5.21 1.16 16.91
CA TYR A 182 -4.11 1.01 15.96
C TYR A 182 -3.85 -0.49 15.81
N ILE A 183 -4.36 -1.08 14.73
CA ILE A 183 -3.97 -2.43 14.31
C ILE A 183 -2.74 -2.25 13.42
N ALA A 184 -1.64 -2.92 13.76
CA ALA A 184 -0.48 -2.97 12.86
C ALA A 184 -0.94 -3.51 11.49
N PRO A 185 -0.48 -2.91 10.37
CA PRO A 185 -0.94 -3.32 9.06
C PRO A 185 -0.61 -4.80 8.79
N LEU A 186 -1.51 -5.48 8.08
CA LEU A 186 -1.29 -6.85 7.67
C LEU A 186 -0.19 -6.90 6.61
N GLN A 187 0.83 -7.71 6.88
CA GLN A 187 2.01 -7.87 6.05
C GLN A 187 1.68 -8.67 4.79
N VAL A 188 1.86 -8.06 3.62
CA VAL A 188 1.66 -8.65 2.29
C VAL A 188 3.04 -8.86 1.64
N PRO A 189 3.71 -10.00 1.90
CA PRO A 189 4.99 -10.29 1.27
C PRO A 189 4.83 -10.53 -0.24
N VAL A 190 5.68 -9.85 -1.01
CA VAL A 190 5.69 -9.88 -2.47
C VAL A 190 6.97 -10.52 -2.98
N LEU A 191 6.85 -11.51 -3.87
CA LEU A 191 7.96 -12.05 -4.63
C LEU A 191 8.10 -11.30 -5.97
N ILE A 192 9.30 -10.82 -6.28
CA ILE A 192 9.56 -10.06 -7.51
C ILE A 192 10.44 -10.88 -8.45
N LEU A 193 10.00 -11.03 -9.70
CA LEU A 193 10.74 -11.69 -10.78
C LEU A 193 10.97 -10.67 -11.90
N ALA A 194 12.22 -10.39 -12.27
CA ALA A 194 12.52 -9.40 -13.31
C ALA A 194 13.35 -9.98 -14.46
N TYR A 195 12.95 -9.72 -15.72
CA TYR A 195 13.55 -10.32 -16.92
C TYR A 195 14.23 -9.29 -17.83
N TYR A 196 15.55 -9.28 -17.88
CA TYR A 196 16.37 -8.37 -18.69
C TYR A 196 17.17 -9.15 -19.75
N PRO A 197 16.53 -9.60 -20.86
CA PRO A 197 17.23 -10.34 -21.90
C PRO A 197 18.32 -9.45 -22.55
N PRO A 198 19.58 -9.89 -22.57
CA PRO A 198 20.68 -9.13 -23.15
C PRO A 198 20.67 -9.19 -24.67
N ASP A 199 20.99 -8.06 -25.32
CA ASP A 199 21.19 -7.97 -26.76
C ASP A 199 22.33 -8.93 -27.18
N PRO A 200 22.09 -9.85 -28.14
CA PRO A 200 23.11 -10.78 -28.63
C PRO A 200 24.36 -10.10 -29.22
N SER A 201 24.24 -8.86 -29.67
CA SER A 201 25.32 -8.06 -30.24
C SER A 201 26.11 -7.24 -29.20
N ASP A 202 25.47 -6.84 -28.09
CA ASP A 202 26.09 -6.20 -26.95
C ASP A 202 25.30 -6.49 -25.66
N SER A 203 25.80 -7.42 -24.85
CA SER A 203 25.12 -7.88 -23.63
C SER A 203 24.93 -6.82 -22.54
N THR A 204 25.44 -5.60 -22.73
CA THR A 204 25.20 -4.45 -21.85
C THR A 204 23.79 -3.87 -22.04
N TYR A 205 23.19 -4.08 -23.21
CA TYR A 205 21.90 -3.53 -23.61
C TYR A 205 20.80 -4.59 -23.57
N LEU A 206 19.54 -4.15 -23.43
CA LEU A 206 18.38 -5.00 -23.63
C LEU A 206 18.28 -5.41 -25.10
N ASP A 207 17.89 -6.66 -25.34
CA ASP A 207 17.61 -7.17 -26.67
C ASP A 207 16.42 -6.40 -27.29
N PRO A 208 16.63 -5.61 -28.36
CA PRO A 208 15.57 -4.82 -28.96
C PRO A 208 14.57 -5.66 -29.76
N ASP A 209 14.99 -6.82 -30.29
CA ASP A 209 14.12 -7.73 -31.04
C ASP A 209 13.19 -8.49 -30.09
N GLU A 210 13.68 -8.78 -28.88
CA GLU A 210 12.90 -9.43 -27.83
C GLU A 210 11.96 -8.46 -27.11
N THR A 211 12.50 -7.32 -26.66
CA THR A 211 11.81 -6.43 -25.73
C THR A 211 11.10 -5.25 -26.38
N GLY A 212 11.49 -4.91 -27.62
CA GLY A 212 11.06 -3.67 -28.29
C GLY A 212 11.77 -2.41 -27.78
N TRP A 213 12.66 -2.50 -26.79
CA TRP A 213 13.42 -1.36 -26.27
C TRP A 213 14.77 -1.23 -26.99
N THR A 214 14.93 -0.17 -27.79
CA THR A 214 16.21 0.11 -28.48
C THR A 214 17.14 0.98 -27.65
N ASN A 215 18.44 0.63 -27.62
CA ASN A 215 19.51 1.42 -26.97
C ASN A 215 19.31 1.66 -25.46
N ILE A 216 18.63 0.74 -24.75
CA ILE A 216 18.48 0.80 -23.29
C ILE A 216 19.47 -0.14 -22.62
N LYS A 217 20.29 0.37 -21.70
CA LYS A 217 21.16 -0.49 -20.89
C LYS A 217 20.34 -1.28 -19.89
N ILE A 218 20.77 -2.51 -19.63
CA ILE A 218 20.15 -3.36 -18.61
C ILE A 218 20.14 -2.67 -17.23
N THR A 219 21.25 -2.00 -16.87
CA THR A 219 21.38 -1.26 -15.59
C THR A 219 20.37 -0.13 -15.44
N ASP A 220 20.05 0.55 -16.54
CA ASP A 220 19.10 1.65 -16.55
C ASP A 220 17.68 1.10 -16.35
N MET A 221 17.35 -0.03 -16.98
CA MET A 221 16.06 -0.69 -16.78
C MET A 221 15.93 -1.33 -15.38
N GLN A 222 17.01 -1.88 -14.82
CA GLN A 222 17.04 -2.36 -13.44
C GLN A 222 16.72 -1.22 -12.46
N THR A 223 17.33 -0.05 -12.66
CA THR A 223 17.08 1.15 -11.86
C THR A 223 15.63 1.62 -12.00
N ALA A 224 15.10 1.67 -13.23
CA ALA A 224 13.70 2.03 -13.47
C ALA A 224 12.73 1.04 -12.79
N THR A 225 13.00 -0.25 -12.91
CA THR A 225 12.21 -1.31 -12.28
C THR A 225 12.22 -1.17 -10.76
N GLN A 226 13.38 -0.89 -10.16
CA GLN A 226 13.50 -0.66 -8.72
C GLN A 226 12.67 0.55 -8.27
N GLY A 227 12.73 1.67 -9.00
CA GLY A 227 11.90 2.84 -8.71
C GLY A 227 10.39 2.56 -8.84
N MET A 228 9.98 1.72 -9.80
CA MET A 228 8.59 1.28 -9.93
C MET A 228 8.13 0.43 -8.74
N ILE A 229 9.00 -0.42 -8.20
CA ILE A 229 8.71 -1.27 -7.04
C ILE A 229 8.51 -0.39 -5.80
N GLU A 230 9.47 0.47 -5.50
CA GLU A 230 9.48 1.31 -4.29
C GLU A 230 8.31 2.29 -4.29
N ALA A 231 8.13 3.03 -5.39
CA ALA A 231 7.04 3.99 -5.49
C ALA A 231 5.66 3.29 -5.58
N GLY A 232 5.59 2.13 -6.23
CA GLY A 232 4.40 1.31 -6.28
C GLY A 232 3.98 0.81 -4.89
N GLN A 233 4.91 0.23 -4.13
CA GLN A 233 4.68 -0.24 -2.75
C GLN A 233 4.25 0.90 -1.84
N ALA A 234 4.97 2.03 -1.86
CA ALA A 234 4.60 3.19 -1.06
C ALA A 234 3.18 3.68 -1.35
N LEU A 235 2.80 3.74 -2.64
CA LEU A 235 1.46 4.16 -3.06
C LEU A 235 0.38 3.19 -2.58
N ILE A 236 0.53 1.88 -2.82
CA ILE A 236 -0.51 0.90 -2.47
C ILE A 236 -0.63 0.69 -0.96
N ASN A 237 0.45 0.86 -0.20
CA ASN A 237 0.41 0.89 1.25
C ASN A 237 -0.48 2.04 1.74
N ASP A 238 -0.21 3.28 1.27
CA ASP A 238 -1.02 4.45 1.60
C ASP A 238 -2.48 4.33 1.11
N ALA A 239 -2.68 3.71 -0.05
CA ALA A 239 -4.00 3.53 -0.66
C ALA A 239 -4.95 2.67 0.20
N THR A 240 -4.44 1.86 1.12
CA THR A 240 -5.28 1.02 2.00
C THR A 240 -5.88 1.76 3.20
N ARG A 241 -5.56 3.05 3.37
CA ARG A 241 -6.14 3.92 4.40
C ARG A 241 -7.53 4.37 3.98
N TYR A 242 -8.57 3.83 4.63
CA TYR A 242 -9.94 4.28 4.38
C TYR A 242 -10.09 5.77 4.71
N HIS A 243 -10.37 6.58 3.67
CA HIS A 243 -10.40 8.04 3.69
C HIS A 243 -9.08 8.71 4.14
N GLY A 244 -7.92 8.12 3.85
CA GLY A 244 -6.61 8.66 4.25
C GLY A 244 -6.32 10.08 3.75
N TYR A 245 -6.88 10.48 2.61
CA TYR A 245 -6.79 11.85 2.09
C TYR A 245 -7.57 12.89 2.93
N LYS A 246 -8.51 12.47 3.79
CA LYS A 246 -9.24 13.34 4.74
C LYS A 246 -8.72 13.24 6.15
N ASP A 247 -8.28 12.05 6.55
CA ASP A 247 -7.73 11.78 7.87
C ASP A 247 -6.32 11.19 7.73
N PRO A 248 -5.27 12.03 7.88
CA PRO A 248 -3.88 11.55 7.85
C PRO A 248 -3.56 10.50 8.90
N ASN A 249 -4.38 10.39 9.97
CA ASN A 249 -4.24 9.38 11.00
C ASN A 249 -5.05 8.11 10.72
N ALA A 250 -5.77 8.04 9.59
CA ALA A 250 -6.47 6.83 9.17
C ALA A 250 -5.45 5.68 9.08
N PRO A 251 -5.69 4.54 9.76
CA PRO A 251 -4.72 3.46 9.81
C PRO A 251 -4.55 2.83 8.42
N GLN A 252 -3.31 2.51 8.09
CA GLN A 252 -2.97 1.65 6.96
C GLN A 252 -3.43 0.23 7.29
N TYR A 253 -4.08 -0.44 6.35
CA TYR A 253 -4.58 -1.80 6.59
C TYR A 253 -3.64 -2.89 6.06
N LEU A 254 -3.05 -2.69 4.88
CA LEU A 254 -2.08 -3.61 4.29
C LEU A 254 -0.71 -2.95 4.14
N GLU A 255 0.35 -3.72 4.36
CA GLU A 255 1.73 -3.33 4.10
C GLU A 255 2.38 -4.31 3.13
N TYR A 256 2.51 -3.87 1.89
CA TYR A 256 3.23 -4.57 0.84
C TYR A 256 4.72 -4.29 0.97
N TYR A 257 5.52 -5.37 0.98
CA TYR A 257 6.97 -5.28 0.99
C TYR A 257 7.57 -6.38 0.13
N THR A 258 8.78 -6.12 -0.36
CA THR A 258 9.53 -7.08 -1.16
C THR A 258 10.11 -8.14 -0.24
N TYR A 259 9.63 -9.38 -0.36
CA TYR A 259 10.20 -10.53 0.33
C TYR A 259 11.52 -10.95 -0.32
N GLU A 260 11.52 -11.07 -1.64
CA GLU A 260 12.69 -11.42 -2.43
C GLU A 260 12.55 -10.87 -3.85
N LYS A 261 13.68 -10.54 -4.48
CA LYS A 261 13.77 -10.13 -5.87
C LYS A 261 14.75 -11.02 -6.61
N ILE A 262 14.29 -11.67 -7.68
CA ILE A 262 15.09 -12.55 -8.53
C ILE A 262 15.16 -11.95 -9.93
N GLU A 263 16.38 -11.81 -10.45
CA GLU A 263 16.63 -11.23 -11.78
C GLU A 263 17.14 -12.30 -12.76
N TYR A 264 16.62 -12.25 -13.98
CA TYR A 264 16.92 -13.17 -15.06
C TYR A 264 17.48 -12.42 -16.26
N PHE A 265 18.59 -12.91 -16.80
CA PHE A 265 19.28 -12.32 -17.97
C PHE A 265 19.10 -13.19 -19.22
N TYR A 266 17.86 -13.63 -19.44
CA TYR A 266 17.44 -14.36 -20.62
C TYR A 266 15.97 -14.03 -20.92
N PRO A 267 15.49 -14.28 -22.15
CA PRO A 267 14.12 -13.97 -22.54
C PRO A 267 13.05 -14.70 -21.72
N MET A 268 11.91 -14.05 -21.49
CA MET A 268 10.76 -14.73 -20.87
C MET A 268 10.38 -15.97 -21.70
N PRO A 269 10.20 -17.14 -21.07
CA PRO A 269 9.77 -18.33 -21.80
C PRO A 269 8.40 -18.11 -22.47
N ARG A 270 8.22 -18.62 -23.69
CA ARG A 270 6.98 -18.46 -24.48
C ARG A 270 5.96 -19.49 -24.03
N GLY A 271 4.78 -19.02 -23.65
CA GLY A 271 3.69 -19.82 -23.10
C GLY A 271 2.57 -20.05 -24.11
N TYR A 272 1.34 -19.78 -23.67
CA TYR A 272 0.14 -20.00 -24.46
C TYR A 272 0.16 -19.14 -25.75
N PRO A 273 0.01 -19.75 -26.95
CA PRO A 273 0.04 -19.00 -28.22
C PRO A 273 -1.24 -18.19 -28.41
N LEU A 274 -1.10 -16.92 -28.83
CA LEU A 274 -2.22 -16.02 -29.15
C LEU A 274 -2.50 -15.92 -30.66
N GLY A 275 -1.69 -16.61 -31.47
CA GLY A 275 -1.70 -16.53 -32.93
C GLY A 275 -0.56 -15.68 -33.48
N GLY A 276 -0.21 -15.91 -34.75
CA GLY A 276 0.95 -15.26 -35.37
C GLY A 276 2.25 -15.60 -34.62
N THR A 277 3.00 -14.56 -34.23
CA THR A 277 4.24 -14.68 -33.46
C THR A 277 4.07 -14.37 -31.97
N GLN A 278 2.84 -14.11 -31.50
CA GLN A 278 2.56 -13.63 -30.16
C GLN A 278 2.26 -14.77 -29.19
N TYR A 279 2.85 -14.68 -27.99
CA TYR A 279 2.65 -15.62 -26.90
C TYR A 279 2.33 -14.88 -25.60
N ARG A 280 1.57 -15.50 -24.71
CA ARG A 280 1.66 -15.18 -23.27
C ARG A 280 3.04 -15.60 -22.75
N PRO A 281 3.58 -14.99 -21.70
CA PRO A 281 4.65 -15.61 -20.92
C PRO A 281 4.24 -17.01 -20.45
N HIS A 282 5.19 -17.94 -20.38
CA HIS A 282 4.94 -19.29 -19.87
C HIS A 282 4.86 -19.28 -18.34
N TYR A 283 3.82 -18.67 -17.79
CA TYR A 283 3.67 -18.47 -16.35
C TYR A 283 3.83 -19.77 -15.54
N SER A 284 3.30 -20.89 -16.03
CA SER A 284 3.50 -22.20 -15.38
C SER A 284 4.97 -22.57 -15.21
N GLN A 285 5.78 -22.41 -16.26
CA GLN A 285 7.21 -22.73 -16.24
C GLN A 285 7.97 -21.74 -15.36
N ILE A 286 7.70 -20.44 -15.51
CA ILE A 286 8.34 -19.38 -14.73
C ILE A 286 8.16 -19.65 -13.22
N LEU A 287 6.94 -19.94 -12.80
CA LEU A 287 6.61 -20.13 -11.38
C LEU A 287 6.97 -21.54 -10.87
N SER A 288 6.94 -22.57 -11.71
CA SER A 288 7.38 -23.91 -11.30
C SER A 288 8.88 -24.00 -11.11
N ASN A 289 9.68 -23.26 -11.90
CA ASN A 289 11.14 -23.25 -11.79
C ASN A 289 11.64 -22.75 -10.43
N ILE A 290 10.87 -21.89 -9.78
CA ILE A 290 11.17 -21.36 -8.44
C ILE A 290 10.42 -22.09 -7.32
N ASN A 291 9.69 -23.16 -7.64
CA ASN A 291 8.82 -23.86 -6.69
C ASN A 291 7.85 -22.90 -5.96
N ILE A 292 7.04 -22.15 -6.71
CA ILE A 292 6.18 -21.08 -6.15
C ILE A 292 5.31 -21.51 -4.95
N CYS A 293 4.91 -22.78 -4.86
CA CYS A 293 4.09 -23.22 -3.73
C CYS A 293 4.86 -23.30 -2.41
N ASP A 294 6.18 -23.41 -2.41
CA ASP A 294 6.97 -23.25 -1.20
C ASP A 294 6.90 -21.80 -0.69
N TYR A 295 7.09 -20.83 -1.59
CA TYR A 295 6.92 -19.41 -1.29
C TYR A 295 5.51 -19.10 -0.74
N VAL A 296 4.47 -19.60 -1.40
CA VAL A 296 3.08 -19.28 -1.05
C VAL A 296 2.62 -20.01 0.22
N ASP A 297 2.90 -21.31 0.35
CA ASP A 297 2.38 -22.12 1.45
C ASP A 297 3.27 -22.07 2.71
N ASN A 298 4.60 -21.95 2.55
CA ASN A 298 5.55 -21.98 3.68
C ASN A 298 6.14 -20.60 4.02
N HIS A 299 6.20 -19.67 3.06
CA HIS A 299 6.70 -18.29 3.29
C HIS A 299 5.60 -17.23 3.23
N ASN A 300 4.34 -17.66 3.08
CA ASN A 300 3.15 -16.81 3.08
C ASN A 300 3.15 -15.72 1.98
N ILE A 301 3.87 -15.93 0.86
CA ILE A 301 3.81 -15.02 -0.29
C ILE A 301 2.37 -14.87 -0.77
N LYS A 302 1.90 -13.62 -0.88
CA LYS A 302 0.54 -13.29 -1.33
C LYS A 302 0.52 -12.86 -2.79
N GLU A 303 1.57 -12.18 -3.24
CA GLU A 303 1.67 -11.68 -4.60
C GLU A 303 3.01 -12.01 -5.25
N VAL A 304 2.98 -12.22 -6.57
CA VAL A 304 4.15 -12.38 -7.42
C VAL A 304 4.13 -11.29 -8.48
N TRP A 305 5.13 -10.42 -8.52
CA TRP A 305 5.25 -9.35 -9.50
C TRP A 305 6.31 -9.70 -10.53
N ILE A 306 5.89 -9.95 -11.75
CA ILE A 306 6.79 -10.21 -12.88
C ILE A 306 7.01 -8.90 -13.63
N TYR A 307 8.23 -8.36 -13.57
CA TYR A 307 8.65 -7.23 -14.39
C TYR A 307 9.32 -7.73 -15.66
N GLY A 308 8.77 -7.35 -16.80
CA GLY A 308 9.28 -7.72 -18.11
C GLY A 308 8.83 -6.73 -19.18
N TYR A 309 8.53 -7.23 -20.37
CA TYR A 309 8.24 -6.42 -21.55
C TYR A 309 6.93 -6.86 -22.22
N HIS A 310 6.29 -5.91 -22.90
CA HIS A 310 5.20 -6.17 -23.83
C HIS A 310 5.70 -5.83 -25.24
N ALA A 311 5.88 -6.87 -26.06
CA ALA A 311 6.44 -6.77 -27.40
C ALA A 311 5.67 -7.64 -28.40
N SER A 312 6.14 -7.69 -29.65
CA SER A 312 5.53 -8.50 -30.72
C SER A 312 5.61 -10.02 -30.48
N VAL A 313 6.46 -10.46 -29.55
CA VAL A 313 6.67 -11.88 -29.19
C VAL A 313 6.03 -12.27 -27.86
N ILE A 314 5.90 -11.32 -26.92
CA ILE A 314 5.30 -11.52 -25.60
C ILE A 314 4.22 -10.47 -25.36
N VAL A 315 2.99 -10.93 -25.15
CA VAL A 315 1.84 -10.12 -24.75
C VAL A 315 1.42 -10.59 -23.37
N PRO A 316 1.81 -9.91 -22.28
CA PRO A 316 1.50 -10.36 -20.93
C PRO A 316 0.01 -10.26 -20.60
N ASP A 317 -0.47 -11.10 -19.69
CA ASP A 317 -1.70 -10.85 -18.95
C ASP A 317 -1.40 -9.85 -17.83
N GLU A 318 -2.28 -8.88 -17.59
CA GLU A 318 -2.06 -7.86 -16.55
C GLU A 318 -2.02 -8.47 -15.14
N SER A 319 -2.92 -9.43 -14.88
CA SER A 319 -2.96 -10.22 -13.67
C SER A 319 -3.51 -11.63 -13.92
N LYS A 320 -3.10 -12.59 -13.10
CA LYS A 320 -3.71 -13.92 -12.93
C LYS A 320 -3.82 -14.27 -11.46
N MET A 321 -4.79 -15.11 -11.09
CA MET A 321 -4.92 -15.57 -9.71
C MET A 321 -4.94 -17.10 -9.66
N SER A 322 -4.12 -17.66 -8.77
CA SER A 322 -4.22 -19.06 -8.37
C SER A 322 -5.00 -19.12 -7.06
N SER A 323 -6.15 -19.81 -7.08
CA SER A 323 -6.98 -20.03 -5.89
C SER A 323 -7.67 -21.40 -5.95
N LYS A 324 -8.33 -21.85 -4.88
CA LYS A 324 -9.18 -23.05 -4.96
C LYS A 324 -10.51 -22.82 -5.69
N TYR A 325 -10.85 -21.56 -5.96
CA TYR A 325 -12.09 -21.15 -6.64
C TYR A 325 -11.93 -20.92 -8.14
N GLY A 326 -10.75 -21.18 -8.68
CA GLY A 326 -10.41 -20.91 -10.08
C GLY A 326 -9.62 -19.62 -10.26
N ASP A 327 -9.54 -19.14 -11.50
CA ASP A 327 -8.85 -17.92 -11.88
C ASP A 327 -9.79 -16.71 -11.82
N VAL A 328 -9.66 -15.96 -10.72
CA VAL A 328 -10.41 -14.73 -10.43
C VAL A 328 -9.52 -13.53 -10.69
N SER A 329 -9.20 -13.30 -11.96
CA SER A 329 -8.25 -12.25 -12.37
C SER A 329 -8.73 -11.41 -13.54
N ASN A 330 -7.93 -10.47 -14.03
CA ASN A 330 -8.22 -9.74 -15.26
C ASN A 330 -7.78 -10.48 -16.54
N ALA A 331 -7.20 -11.69 -16.44
CA ALA A 331 -6.75 -12.41 -17.62
C ALA A 331 -7.91 -12.87 -18.53
N TYR A 332 -7.63 -12.92 -19.82
CA TYR A 332 -8.44 -13.62 -20.81
C TYR A 332 -7.54 -14.31 -21.84
N PRO A 333 -7.75 -15.62 -22.14
CA PRO A 333 -8.68 -16.54 -21.47
C PRO A 333 -8.29 -16.86 -20.01
N LYS A 334 -9.27 -17.25 -19.19
CA LYS A 334 -9.02 -17.75 -17.81
C LYS A 334 -8.25 -19.07 -17.83
N ASP A 335 -7.53 -19.37 -16.75
CA ASP A 335 -6.74 -20.60 -16.63
C ASP A 335 -7.54 -21.88 -16.92
N GLU A 336 -8.83 -21.95 -16.53
CA GLU A 336 -9.66 -23.13 -16.76
C GLU A 336 -9.88 -23.42 -18.26
N TYR A 337 -9.71 -22.42 -19.12
CA TYR A 337 -9.95 -22.49 -20.56
C TYR A 337 -8.68 -22.61 -21.41
N ILE A 338 -7.50 -22.69 -20.79
CA ILE A 338 -6.23 -22.97 -21.48
C ILE A 338 -5.69 -24.36 -21.13
N PRO A 339 -4.79 -24.94 -21.95
CA PRO A 339 -4.12 -26.21 -21.64
C PRO A 339 -3.41 -26.16 -20.29
N GLU A 340 -3.41 -27.30 -19.58
CA GLU A 340 -2.94 -27.41 -18.19
C GLU A 340 -1.47 -26.98 -18.02
N GLU A 341 -0.63 -27.26 -19.02
CA GLU A 341 0.78 -26.90 -19.04
C GLU A 341 1.03 -25.38 -19.01
N TYR A 342 0.04 -24.54 -19.32
CA TYR A 342 0.17 -23.08 -19.30
C TYR A 342 -0.50 -22.41 -18.10
N ARG A 343 -1.21 -23.17 -17.26
CA ARG A 343 -1.93 -22.65 -16.08
C ARG A 343 -0.97 -22.30 -14.96
N LEU A 344 -1.37 -21.38 -14.09
CA LEU A 344 -0.62 -21.11 -12.86
C LEU A 344 -0.56 -22.38 -11.99
N PRO A 345 0.58 -22.64 -11.30
CA PRO A 345 0.63 -23.67 -10.28
C PRO A 345 -0.44 -23.45 -9.21
N ARG A 346 -1.15 -24.52 -8.84
CA ARG A 346 -2.16 -24.49 -7.76
C ARG A 346 -1.49 -24.88 -6.43
N CYS A 347 -1.42 -23.93 -5.51
CA CYS A 347 -0.91 -24.12 -4.16
C CYS A 347 -2.07 -24.30 -3.16
N THR A 348 -1.76 -24.54 -1.89
CA THR A 348 -2.79 -24.64 -0.85
C THR A 348 -3.45 -23.28 -0.62
N ASN A 349 -2.63 -22.24 -0.47
CA ASN A 349 -3.07 -20.86 -0.35
C ASN A 349 -3.19 -20.19 -1.72
N SER A 350 -4.07 -19.19 -1.80
CA SER A 350 -4.21 -18.37 -3.00
C SER A 350 -3.09 -17.36 -3.14
N TYR A 351 -2.71 -17.04 -4.37
CA TYR A 351 -1.81 -15.93 -4.68
C TYR A 351 -2.22 -15.23 -5.98
N VAL A 352 -1.87 -13.96 -6.09
CA VAL A 352 -2.05 -13.15 -7.31
C VAL A 352 -0.71 -12.98 -8.01
N MET A 353 -0.68 -13.19 -9.31
CA MET A 353 0.45 -12.86 -10.17
C MET A 353 0.10 -11.60 -10.97
N TYR A 354 0.95 -10.59 -10.91
CA TYR A 354 0.91 -9.44 -11.80
C TYR A 354 2.05 -9.52 -12.80
N ASN A 355 1.78 -9.20 -14.06
CA ASN A 355 2.83 -8.96 -15.03
C ASN A 355 2.89 -7.48 -15.36
N PHE A 356 3.92 -6.82 -14.87
CA PHE A 356 4.20 -5.43 -15.14
C PHE A 356 5.17 -5.30 -16.31
N THR A 357 4.90 -4.35 -17.20
CA THR A 357 5.87 -3.94 -18.21
C THR A 357 6.81 -2.95 -17.54
N TYR A 358 8.09 -3.29 -17.41
CA TYR A 358 9.08 -2.30 -17.01
C TYR A 358 9.15 -1.19 -18.06
N GLN A 359 9.43 0.02 -17.63
CA GLN A 359 9.66 1.13 -18.54
C GLN A 359 10.45 2.22 -17.82
N PRO A 360 11.33 2.97 -18.50
CA PRO A 360 12.07 4.08 -17.89
C PRO A 360 11.20 5.30 -17.48
N GLY A 361 9.86 5.18 -17.56
CA GLY A 361 8.91 6.28 -17.70
C GLY A 361 8.39 6.95 -16.42
N GLY A 362 9.13 6.93 -15.30
CA GLY A 362 8.75 7.65 -14.08
C GLY A 362 7.29 7.40 -13.63
N ALA A 363 6.52 8.47 -13.37
CA ALA A 363 5.13 8.38 -12.90
C ALA A 363 4.21 7.53 -13.81
N GLN A 364 4.36 7.61 -15.14
CA GLN A 364 3.55 6.80 -16.06
C GLN A 364 3.78 5.30 -15.87
N ALA A 365 5.01 4.90 -15.52
CA ALA A 365 5.36 3.51 -15.24
C ALA A 365 4.62 2.96 -14.02
N ILE A 366 4.58 3.78 -12.97
CA ILE A 366 3.87 3.45 -11.73
C ILE A 366 2.37 3.41 -12.01
N GLY A 367 1.83 4.39 -12.74
CA GLY A 367 0.40 4.44 -13.10
C GLY A 367 -0.09 3.17 -13.80
N ASN A 368 0.67 2.63 -14.75
CA ASN A 368 0.34 1.36 -15.42
C ASN A 368 0.29 0.16 -14.45
N ASN A 369 1.22 0.07 -13.49
CA ASN A 369 1.21 -0.99 -12.49
C ASN A 369 -0.02 -0.92 -11.59
N ILE A 370 -0.37 0.29 -11.16
CA ILE A 370 -1.54 0.51 -10.30
C ILE A 370 -2.84 0.25 -11.07
N HIS A 371 -2.90 0.61 -12.36
CA HIS A 371 -4.03 0.30 -13.24
C HIS A 371 -4.33 -1.20 -13.29
N ASN A 372 -3.30 -2.03 -13.56
CA ASN A 372 -3.43 -3.50 -13.55
C ASN A 372 -3.93 -4.02 -12.19
N ARG A 373 -3.49 -3.42 -11.08
CA ARG A 373 -3.93 -3.77 -9.74
C ARG A 373 -5.41 -3.47 -9.53
N MET A 374 -5.88 -2.32 -9.99
CA MET A 374 -7.30 -1.98 -9.86
C MET A 374 -8.19 -2.95 -10.63
N HIS A 375 -7.79 -3.39 -11.83
CA HIS A 375 -8.52 -4.46 -12.53
C HIS A 375 -8.61 -5.78 -11.74
N GLN A 376 -7.56 -6.12 -11.01
CA GLN A 376 -7.59 -7.28 -10.13
C GLN A 376 -8.56 -7.08 -8.96
N ILE A 377 -8.55 -5.91 -8.32
CA ILE A 377 -9.48 -5.55 -7.24
C ILE A 377 -10.92 -5.66 -7.75
N GLU A 378 -11.22 -5.08 -8.91
CA GLU A 378 -12.54 -5.15 -9.55
C GLU A 378 -13.03 -6.60 -9.72
N ASN A 379 -12.15 -7.49 -10.17
CA ASN A 379 -12.48 -8.91 -10.34
C ASN A 379 -12.72 -9.63 -9.01
N VAL A 380 -11.86 -9.39 -8.01
CA VAL A 380 -11.97 -10.04 -6.70
C VAL A 380 -13.22 -9.59 -5.94
N ILE A 381 -13.51 -8.28 -5.92
CA ILE A 381 -14.68 -7.74 -5.22
C ILE A 381 -15.96 -8.23 -5.90
N PHE A 382 -16.06 -8.16 -7.23
CA PHE A 382 -17.25 -8.68 -7.92
C PHE A 382 -17.42 -10.19 -7.72
N PHE A 383 -16.32 -10.96 -7.70
CA PHE A 383 -16.40 -12.39 -7.43
C PHE A 383 -17.03 -12.67 -6.05
N ALA A 384 -16.74 -11.85 -5.04
CA ALA A 384 -17.32 -11.99 -3.70
C ALA A 384 -18.83 -11.71 -3.63
N GLU A 385 -19.45 -11.13 -4.66
CA GLU A 385 -20.90 -10.86 -4.65
C GLU A 385 -21.76 -12.06 -5.04
N ASP A 386 -21.16 -13.15 -5.52
CA ASP A 386 -21.85 -14.39 -5.95
C ASP A 386 -22.90 -14.19 -7.06
N LEU A 387 -22.73 -13.19 -7.91
CA LEU A 387 -23.67 -12.86 -9.00
C LEU A 387 -23.35 -13.59 -10.32
N GLY A 388 -22.51 -14.62 -10.28
CA GLY A 388 -21.96 -15.29 -11.45
C GLY A 388 -20.72 -14.55 -11.99
N TYR A 389 -19.69 -15.29 -12.41
CA TYR A 389 -18.39 -14.75 -12.81
C TYR A 389 -17.97 -15.35 -14.16
N PRO A 390 -17.34 -14.59 -15.08
CA PRO A 390 -16.89 -13.18 -14.98
C PRO A 390 -18.04 -12.15 -15.04
N PRO A 391 -17.77 -10.86 -14.70
CA PRO A 391 -18.74 -9.79 -14.91
C PRO A 391 -19.12 -9.65 -16.40
N ASN A 392 -20.38 -9.36 -16.65
CA ASN A 392 -20.98 -9.10 -17.95
C ASN A 392 -22.22 -8.21 -17.78
N ASP A 393 -22.75 -7.68 -18.88
CA ASP A 393 -23.87 -6.72 -18.86
C ASP A 393 -25.12 -7.21 -18.10
N SER A 394 -25.33 -8.51 -17.95
CA SER A 394 -26.51 -9.05 -17.27
C SER A 394 -26.32 -9.23 -15.77
N ASN A 395 -25.13 -9.64 -15.30
CA ASN A 395 -24.89 -9.91 -13.89
C ASN A 395 -24.31 -8.74 -13.10
N VAL A 396 -23.84 -7.68 -13.78
CA VAL A 396 -23.44 -6.44 -13.10
C VAL A 396 -24.65 -5.62 -12.64
N ILE A 397 -25.82 -5.79 -13.26
CA ILE A 397 -27.03 -5.06 -12.88
C ILE A 397 -27.49 -5.48 -11.48
N GLY A 398 -27.65 -4.53 -10.59
CA GLY A 398 -27.99 -4.73 -9.18
C GLY A 398 -26.82 -5.15 -8.29
N SER A 399 -25.60 -5.29 -8.83
CA SER A 399 -24.40 -5.54 -8.03
C SER A 399 -24.01 -4.33 -7.18
N LEU A 400 -23.55 -4.55 -5.97
CA LEU A 400 -23.06 -3.49 -5.12
C LEU A 400 -21.80 -2.83 -5.70
N PHE A 401 -20.88 -3.63 -6.25
CA PHE A 401 -19.63 -3.08 -6.75
C PHE A 401 -19.80 -2.40 -8.10
N TRP A 402 -20.18 -3.14 -9.15
CA TRP A 402 -20.21 -2.58 -10.50
C TRP A 402 -21.41 -1.67 -10.74
N ASP A 403 -22.58 -1.96 -10.17
CA ASP A 403 -23.79 -1.18 -10.46
C ASP A 403 -23.88 0.12 -9.65
N ASP A 404 -23.47 0.06 -8.38
CA ASP A 404 -23.70 1.09 -7.36
C ASP A 404 -22.40 1.84 -6.98
N PHE A 405 -21.37 1.15 -6.49
CA PHE A 405 -20.11 1.78 -6.08
C PHE A 405 -19.30 2.34 -7.26
N SER A 406 -19.09 1.53 -8.29
CA SER A 406 -18.21 1.84 -9.40
C SER A 406 -18.95 2.51 -10.57
N VAL A 407 -20.18 2.04 -10.79
CA VAL A 407 -21.11 2.45 -11.84
C VAL A 407 -20.60 2.18 -13.27
N TYR A 408 -20.62 0.89 -13.60
CA TYR A 408 -20.22 0.29 -14.87
C TYR A 408 -21.23 0.53 -16.01
N GLY A 409 -20.72 0.53 -17.25
CA GLY A 409 -21.51 0.45 -18.48
C GLY A 409 -22.21 1.75 -18.89
N ASN A 410 -23.33 1.62 -19.62
CA ASN A 410 -24.10 2.75 -20.13
C ASN A 410 -24.92 3.47 -19.05
N ARG A 411 -24.71 3.19 -17.75
CA ARG A 411 -25.49 3.83 -16.67
C ARG A 411 -25.40 5.34 -16.68
N ALA A 412 -24.25 5.90 -17.06
CA ALA A 412 -24.07 7.33 -17.28
C ALA A 412 -25.06 7.94 -18.29
N SER A 413 -25.70 7.12 -19.14
CA SER A 413 -26.72 7.53 -20.10
C SER A 413 -28.16 7.42 -19.58
N LEU A 414 -28.38 6.90 -18.36
CA LEU A 414 -29.71 6.78 -17.77
C LEU A 414 -30.20 8.15 -17.24
N PRO A 415 -31.49 8.50 -17.42
CA PRO A 415 -32.06 9.71 -16.84
C PRO A 415 -31.94 9.70 -15.31
N GLY A 416 -31.40 10.78 -14.74
CA GLY A 416 -31.20 10.91 -13.28
C GLY A 416 -29.96 10.21 -12.74
N TYR A 417 -29.06 9.74 -13.61
CA TYR A 417 -27.76 9.20 -13.24
C TYR A 417 -26.97 10.14 -12.32
N ARG A 418 -26.38 9.56 -11.27
CA ARG A 418 -25.39 10.20 -10.42
C ARG A 418 -24.19 9.27 -10.33
N ALA A 419 -22.98 9.81 -10.48
CA ALA A 419 -21.77 9.02 -10.40
C ALA A 419 -21.47 8.65 -8.94
N SER A 420 -20.87 7.48 -8.73
CA SER A 420 -20.30 7.12 -7.43
C SER A 420 -18.78 7.28 -7.45
N CYS A 421 -18.00 6.21 -7.33
CA CYS A 421 -16.54 6.28 -7.31
C CYS A 421 -15.86 6.13 -8.68
N GLY A 422 -16.58 5.69 -9.71
CA GLY A 422 -16.00 5.42 -11.02
C GLY A 422 -15.33 4.04 -11.08
N ASN A 423 -14.44 3.81 -12.04
CA ASN A 423 -13.70 2.56 -12.20
C ASN A 423 -12.27 2.82 -12.65
N THR A 424 -11.48 1.75 -12.82
CA THR A 424 -10.09 1.81 -13.28
C THR A 424 -9.89 2.63 -14.54
N HIS A 425 -10.89 2.72 -15.43
CA HIS A 425 -10.82 3.48 -16.67
C HIS A 425 -11.39 4.89 -16.58
N SER A 426 -12.32 5.16 -15.66
CA SER A 426 -13.11 6.39 -15.67
C SER A 426 -13.36 6.91 -14.26
N PRO A 427 -12.76 8.05 -13.89
CA PRO A 427 -13.17 8.79 -12.70
C PRO A 427 -14.63 9.24 -12.75
N PRO A 428 -15.22 9.58 -11.59
CA PRO A 428 -16.64 9.91 -11.52
C PRO A 428 -16.99 11.27 -12.17
N ASN A 429 -15.99 12.09 -12.51
CA ASN A 429 -16.23 13.39 -13.14
C ASN A 429 -16.13 13.39 -14.67
N THR A 430 -15.96 12.23 -15.30
CA THR A 430 -15.91 12.10 -16.76
C THR A 430 -16.90 11.06 -17.29
N ILE A 431 -17.22 11.16 -18.58
CA ILE A 431 -17.92 10.12 -19.37
C ILE A 431 -17.01 9.52 -20.44
N GLU A 432 -15.78 10.03 -20.54
CA GLU A 432 -14.75 9.52 -21.43
C GLU A 432 -13.85 8.55 -20.68
N GLY A 433 -13.42 7.49 -21.36
CA GLY A 433 -12.42 6.58 -20.81
C GLY A 433 -11.04 7.21 -20.79
N TYR A 434 -10.30 6.97 -19.70
CA TYR A 434 -8.92 7.38 -19.45
C TYR A 434 -8.72 8.91 -19.39
N ASP A 435 -9.70 9.63 -18.86
CA ASP A 435 -9.68 11.09 -18.69
C ASP A 435 -9.58 11.45 -17.19
N TYR A 436 -8.38 11.29 -16.63
CA TYR A 436 -8.10 11.42 -15.18
C TYR A 436 -7.88 12.86 -14.70
N ASP A 437 -7.57 13.77 -15.61
CA ASP A 437 -7.29 15.19 -15.36
C ASP A 437 -8.44 16.10 -15.82
N SER A 438 -9.60 15.51 -16.12
CA SER A 438 -10.81 16.22 -16.51
C SER A 438 -11.15 17.31 -15.49
N THR A 439 -11.23 18.57 -15.94
CA THR A 439 -11.58 19.70 -15.06
C THR A 439 -13.09 19.91 -14.94
N GLU A 440 -13.88 19.11 -15.65
CA GLU A 440 -15.34 19.16 -15.62
C GLU A 440 -15.87 18.88 -14.21
N TYR A 441 -16.82 19.71 -13.79
CA TYR A 441 -17.51 19.54 -12.51
C TYR A 441 -18.71 18.63 -12.70
N ARG A 442 -18.74 17.53 -11.95
CA ARG A 442 -19.89 16.63 -11.91
C ARG A 442 -20.25 16.25 -10.48
N GLU A 443 -21.53 15.99 -10.30
CA GLU A 443 -22.06 15.45 -9.05
C GLU A 443 -21.59 14.00 -8.89
N ASN A 444 -20.95 13.69 -7.76
CA ASN A 444 -20.62 12.34 -7.35
C ASN A 444 -20.75 12.16 -5.84
N ASN A 445 -20.78 10.91 -5.37
CA ASN A 445 -20.95 10.63 -3.94
C ASN A 445 -19.80 9.85 -3.28
N CYS A 446 -18.71 9.59 -4.01
CA CYS A 446 -17.73 8.58 -3.64
C CYS A 446 -17.22 8.70 -2.20
N GLU A 447 -16.95 9.93 -1.75
CA GLU A 447 -16.35 10.19 -0.44
C GLU A 447 -17.26 9.92 0.77
N THR A 448 -18.55 9.62 0.52
CA THR A 448 -19.55 9.27 1.52
C THR A 448 -20.43 8.12 1.05
N TRP A 449 -19.97 7.37 0.04
CA TRP A 449 -20.77 6.33 -0.60
C TRP A 449 -21.34 5.37 0.44
N HIS A 450 -22.63 5.09 0.31
CA HIS A 450 -23.35 4.14 1.14
C HIS A 450 -24.39 3.41 0.28
N PRO A 451 -24.58 2.08 0.43
CA PRO A 451 -25.55 1.31 -0.35
C PRO A 451 -27.02 1.78 -0.16
N ASP A 452 -27.28 2.47 0.93
CA ASP A 452 -28.49 3.28 1.12
C ASP A 452 -28.19 4.72 0.73
N ASP A 453 -28.67 5.12 -0.47
CA ASP A 453 -28.47 6.45 -1.05
C ASP A 453 -28.96 7.58 -0.13
N SER A 454 -29.91 7.32 0.78
CA SER A 454 -30.39 8.34 1.74
C SER A 454 -29.37 8.72 2.81
N LEU A 455 -28.33 7.88 3.00
CA LEU A 455 -27.21 8.13 3.92
C LEU A 455 -25.99 8.71 3.21
N THR A 456 -26.08 8.89 1.91
CA THR A 456 -25.01 9.36 1.04
C THR A 456 -25.13 10.88 0.80
N ILE A 457 -23.99 11.58 0.71
CA ILE A 457 -23.92 13.00 0.38
C ILE A 457 -23.27 13.18 -0.99
N TYR A 458 -24.00 13.84 -1.88
CA TYR A 458 -23.48 14.22 -3.20
C TYR A 458 -22.71 15.53 -3.13
N VAL A 459 -21.58 15.56 -3.83
CA VAL A 459 -20.73 16.74 -3.99
C VAL A 459 -20.50 17.01 -5.48
N THR A 460 -20.52 18.28 -5.85
CA THR A 460 -20.10 18.71 -7.19
C THR A 460 -18.61 18.99 -7.17
N ALA A 461 -17.83 18.14 -7.81
CA ALA A 461 -16.37 18.19 -7.78
C ALA A 461 -15.76 17.81 -9.13
N ASN A 462 -14.44 18.00 -9.25
CA ASN A 462 -13.65 17.66 -10.42
C ASN A 462 -12.33 16.99 -9.98
N CYS A 463 -11.38 16.84 -10.93
CA CYS A 463 -10.12 16.15 -10.69
C CYS A 463 -9.25 16.69 -9.55
N THR A 464 -9.52 17.90 -9.05
CA THR A 464 -8.79 18.47 -7.91
C THR A 464 -8.91 17.62 -6.64
N GLN A 465 -9.96 16.81 -6.49
CA GLN A 465 -10.11 15.84 -5.39
C GLN A 465 -8.95 14.85 -5.31
N TRP A 466 -8.32 14.54 -6.44
CA TRP A 466 -7.23 13.58 -6.54
C TRP A 466 -5.98 14.17 -7.22
N GLY A 467 -5.88 15.50 -7.27
CA GLY A 467 -4.71 16.19 -7.83
C GLY A 467 -4.56 16.07 -9.35
N CYS A 468 -5.62 15.73 -10.08
CA CYS A 468 -5.65 15.69 -11.55
C CYS A 468 -4.55 14.83 -12.18
N THR A 469 -4.28 13.67 -11.57
CA THR A 469 -3.39 12.64 -12.12
C THR A 469 -4.07 11.28 -12.07
N ASP A 470 -3.64 10.37 -12.93
CA ASP A 470 -4.06 8.97 -12.92
C ASP A 470 -3.73 8.29 -11.58
N ILE A 471 -2.47 8.39 -11.12
CA ILE A 471 -2.01 7.86 -9.84
C ILE A 471 -2.80 8.45 -8.66
N GLY A 472 -3.05 9.76 -8.69
CA GLY A 472 -3.84 10.42 -7.67
C GLY A 472 -5.26 9.85 -7.63
N PHE A 473 -5.90 9.68 -8.79
CA PHE A 473 -7.24 9.08 -8.90
C PHE A 473 -7.23 7.65 -8.37
N TYR A 474 -6.28 6.82 -8.79
CA TYR A 474 -6.20 5.43 -8.34
C TYR A 474 -6.08 5.32 -6.82
N LYS A 475 -5.23 6.16 -6.22
CA LYS A 475 -5.09 6.22 -4.76
C LYS A 475 -6.38 6.68 -4.09
N TRP A 476 -6.98 7.76 -4.58
CA TRP A 476 -8.23 8.29 -4.04
C TRP A 476 -9.37 7.28 -4.14
N PHE A 477 -9.50 6.58 -5.28
CA PHE A 477 -10.48 5.49 -5.47
C PHE A 477 -10.27 4.37 -4.44
N MET A 478 -9.03 3.89 -4.31
CA MET A 478 -8.70 2.82 -3.36
C MET A 478 -8.93 3.24 -1.90
N GLN A 479 -8.66 4.50 -1.53
CA GLN A 479 -8.97 5.04 -0.21
C GLN A 479 -10.47 5.21 0.05
N ASN A 480 -11.34 5.10 -0.96
CA ASN A 480 -12.79 5.10 -0.81
C ASN A 480 -13.42 3.70 -0.87
N LEU A 481 -12.65 2.64 -1.17
CA LEU A 481 -13.13 1.27 -1.00
C LEU A 481 -13.43 1.02 0.48
N PRO A 482 -14.58 0.41 0.85
CA PRO A 482 -14.90 0.06 2.23
C PRO A 482 -13.75 -0.67 2.93
N GLY A 483 -12.98 0.08 3.71
CA GLY A 483 -11.77 -0.39 4.37
C GLY A 483 -11.97 -0.70 5.84
N TYR A 484 -10.87 -0.70 6.58
CA TYR A 484 -10.89 -0.90 8.03
C TYR A 484 -11.74 0.18 8.73
N ASN A 485 -12.61 -0.26 9.65
CA ASN A 485 -13.55 0.60 10.38
C ASN A 485 -14.42 1.49 9.46
N ASN A 486 -14.85 0.97 8.30
CA ASN A 486 -15.68 1.73 7.36
C ASN A 486 -17.03 2.18 7.97
N GLY A 487 -17.56 1.46 8.97
CA GLY A 487 -18.78 1.83 9.70
C GLY A 487 -20.08 1.69 8.91
N ILE A 488 -20.04 1.11 7.71
CA ILE A 488 -21.18 0.95 6.82
C ILE A 488 -22.04 -0.22 7.31
N VAL A 489 -23.33 0.04 7.52
CA VAL A 489 -24.33 -0.97 7.88
C VAL A 489 -25.51 -0.84 6.94
N TYR A 490 -25.82 -1.93 6.23
CA TYR A 490 -26.91 -1.96 5.26
C TYR A 490 -27.81 -3.16 5.53
N ASN A 491 -29.12 -2.94 5.62
CA ASN A 491 -30.11 -3.97 5.96
C ASN A 491 -29.76 -4.79 7.22
N GLY A 492 -29.17 -4.12 8.23
CA GLY A 492 -28.76 -4.74 9.48
C GLY A 492 -27.49 -5.58 9.41
N LYS A 493 -26.81 -5.65 8.26
CA LYS A 493 -25.52 -6.32 8.09
C LYS A 493 -24.39 -5.29 7.99
N GLN A 494 -23.28 -5.58 8.65
CA GLN A 494 -22.07 -4.75 8.59
C GLN A 494 -21.28 -5.04 7.32
N MET A 495 -20.79 -3.99 6.65
CA MET A 495 -19.89 -4.11 5.50
C MET A 495 -18.52 -4.65 5.93
N ARG A 496 -18.02 -5.65 5.21
CA ARG A 496 -16.67 -6.20 5.43
C ARG A 496 -15.61 -5.19 4.98
N ASN A 497 -14.39 -5.37 5.47
CA ASN A 497 -13.25 -4.66 4.93
C ASN A 497 -12.83 -5.34 3.62
N TRP A 498 -13.00 -4.65 2.50
CA TRP A 498 -12.73 -5.21 1.17
C TRP A 498 -11.25 -5.53 0.95
N TRP A 499 -10.34 -4.91 1.72
CA TRP A 499 -8.91 -5.24 1.67
C TRP A 499 -8.59 -6.64 2.23
N GLU A 500 -9.48 -7.24 3.03
CA GLU A 500 -9.32 -8.63 3.50
C GLU A 500 -9.31 -9.62 2.32
N ALA A 501 -10.09 -9.34 1.28
CA ALA A 501 -10.13 -10.16 0.07
C ALA A 501 -8.82 -10.08 -0.75
N MET A 502 -8.04 -9.00 -0.61
CA MET A 502 -6.71 -8.88 -1.23
C MET A 502 -5.62 -9.55 -0.38
N TYR A 503 -5.80 -9.58 0.95
CA TYR A 503 -4.87 -10.22 1.87
C TYR A 503 -4.96 -11.76 1.84
N ASP A 504 -6.18 -12.29 1.96
CA ASP A 504 -6.45 -13.72 1.97
C ASP A 504 -7.79 -14.01 1.26
N PHE A 505 -7.71 -14.09 -0.07
CA PHE A 505 -8.87 -14.33 -0.92
C PHE A 505 -9.61 -15.62 -0.54
N ASN A 506 -8.89 -16.72 -0.33
CA ASN A 506 -9.52 -17.99 0.02
C ASN A 506 -10.32 -17.87 1.32
N LYS A 507 -9.70 -17.33 2.38
CA LYS A 507 -10.38 -17.12 3.66
C LYS A 507 -11.58 -16.18 3.52
N PHE A 508 -11.42 -15.08 2.78
CA PHE A 508 -12.50 -14.12 2.58
C PHE A 508 -13.74 -14.77 1.97
N ILE A 509 -13.56 -15.63 0.97
CA ILE A 509 -14.66 -16.35 0.31
C ILE A 509 -15.18 -17.50 1.19
N ASP A 510 -14.32 -18.20 1.94
CA ASP A 510 -14.70 -19.27 2.86
C ASP A 510 -15.61 -18.79 4.00
N GLU A 511 -15.37 -17.58 4.51
CA GLU A 511 -16.18 -16.94 5.55
C GLU A 511 -17.54 -16.45 5.04
N GLY A 512 -17.79 -16.60 3.75
CA GLY A 512 -19.02 -16.19 3.09
C GLY A 512 -18.69 -15.42 1.82
N ARG A 513 -19.25 -15.88 0.70
CA ARG A 513 -19.17 -15.18 -0.59
C ARG A 513 -20.13 -13.98 -0.56
N SER A 514 -19.78 -12.98 0.24
CA SER A 514 -20.50 -11.72 0.41
C SER A 514 -19.56 -10.59 0.82
N LEU A 515 -19.95 -9.35 0.48
CA LEU A 515 -19.30 -8.12 0.95
C LEU A 515 -19.78 -7.69 2.34
N PHE A 516 -20.72 -8.41 2.95
CA PHE A 516 -21.24 -8.15 4.29
C PHE A 516 -20.91 -9.30 5.25
N LEU A 517 -20.73 -8.97 6.53
CA LEU A 517 -20.68 -9.96 7.60
C LEU A 517 -22.05 -10.62 7.74
N ASP A 518 -22.06 -11.92 8.02
CA ASP A 518 -23.27 -12.61 8.39
C ASP A 518 -23.71 -12.23 9.80
N SER A 519 -25.01 -12.21 10.03
CA SER A 519 -25.65 -11.70 11.25
C SER A 519 -25.45 -12.60 12.49
N SER A 520 -24.42 -13.45 12.51
CA SER A 520 -24.25 -14.50 13.51
C SER A 520 -22.83 -14.68 14.09
N ASP A 521 -21.90 -13.76 13.83
CA ASP A 521 -20.57 -13.77 14.45
C ASP A 521 -20.43 -12.78 15.61
#